data_AF-A0A424R9G9-F1
#
_entry.id   AF-A0A424R9G9-F1
#
_cell.length_a   1.000
_cell.length_b   1.000
_cell.length_c   1.000
_cell.angle_alpha   90.00
_cell.angle_beta   90.00
_cell.angle_gamma   90.00
#
_symmetry.space_group_name_H-M   'P 1'
#
loop_
_entity.id
_entity.type
_entity.pdbx_description
1 polymer ?
#
loop_
_entity_poly.entity_id
_entity_poly.type
_entity_poly.pdbx_seq_one_letter_code
_entity_poly.pdbx_strand_id
1 'polypeptide(L)'
;MNETLVRSLSGAVFGALVIGLVYYSLWTNALLWAFVSIMAVREFKMGSKRASLATVCGFAAFVALWMCMVIGLPWQHSGAYEPSVLLSLVFTIWAADTGAYFVGRPLGRHKLMPSVSPGKSWEGLIGGAACAAVVAYFLWGAALLWVGPLIAVLGTAG
;
A
#
# COMPACT_ATOMS: atom_id res chain seq x y z
N MET A 1 17.17 -8.78 22.53
CA MET A 1 15.79 -8.46 22.10
C MET A 1 15.47 -9.37 20.93
N ASN A 2 14.37 -10.14 20.97
CA ASN A 2 14.04 -11.06 19.88
C ASN A 2 13.80 -10.27 18.59
N GLU A 3 14.39 -10.72 17.47
CA GLU A 3 14.34 -10.03 16.18
C GLU A 3 12.89 -9.80 15.71
N THR A 4 11.99 -10.73 16.02
CA THR A 4 10.54 -10.60 15.77
C THR A 4 9.92 -9.44 16.54
N LEU A 5 10.29 -9.25 17.80
CA LEU A 5 9.77 -8.17 18.65
C LEU A 5 10.24 -6.80 18.12
N VAL A 6 11.49 -6.70 17.66
CA VAL A 6 12.01 -5.47 17.04
C VAL A 6 11.22 -5.12 15.78
N ARG A 7 10.96 -6.11 14.93
CA ARG A 7 10.23 -5.93 13.65
C ARG A 7 8.75 -5.57 13.89
N SER A 8 8.12 -6.16 14.90
CA SER A 8 6.74 -5.82 15.27
C SER A 8 6.65 -4.41 15.86
N LEU A 9 7.57 -4.02 16.75
CA LEU A 9 7.59 -2.66 17.31
C LEU A 9 7.88 -1.61 16.25
N SER A 10 8.88 -1.82 15.38
CA SER A 10 9.18 -0.88 14.31
C SER A 10 8.03 -0.73 13.33
N GLY A 11 7.34 -1.83 13.01
CA GLY A 11 6.12 -1.80 12.19
C GLY A 11 4.97 -1.03 12.84
N ALA A 12 4.73 -1.23 14.14
CA ALA A 12 3.69 -0.50 14.87
C ALA A 12 3.99 1.01 14.95
N VAL A 13 5.24 1.38 15.25
CA VAL A 13 5.68 2.78 15.28
C VAL A 13 5.55 3.42 13.90
N PHE A 14 5.98 2.71 12.84
CA PHE A 14 5.82 3.18 11.47
C PHE A 14 4.35 3.38 11.09
N GLY A 15 3.49 2.41 11.43
CA GLY A 15 2.07 2.51 11.15
C GLY A 15 1.41 3.69 11.85
N ALA A 16 1.70 3.89 13.14
CA ALA A 16 1.22 5.04 13.91
C ALA A 16 1.73 6.37 13.36
N LEU A 17 2.99 6.42 12.91
CA LEU A 17 3.58 7.61 12.28
C LEU A 17 2.84 7.96 10.98
N VAL A 18 2.61 6.98 10.10
CA VAL A 18 1.87 7.18 8.85
C VAL A 18 0.46 7.68 9.12
N ILE A 19 -0.27 7.03 10.04
CA ILE A 19 -1.62 7.43 10.41
C ILE A 19 -1.63 8.86 10.97
N GLY A 20 -0.72 9.19 11.89
CA GLY A 20 -0.65 10.51 12.51
C GLY A 20 -0.32 11.62 11.51
N LEU A 21 0.65 11.39 10.62
CA LEU A 21 1.04 12.37 9.60
C LEU A 21 -0.05 12.59 8.55
N VAL A 22 -0.78 11.54 8.17
CA VAL A 22 -1.94 11.66 7.27
C VAL A 22 -3.11 12.35 7.99
N TYR A 23 -3.36 12.05 9.26
CA TYR A 23 -4.51 12.57 9.98
C TYR A 23 -4.39 14.07 10.32
N TYR A 24 -3.20 14.54 10.66
CA TYR A 24 -3.01 15.86 11.28
C TYR A 24 -3.29 17.05 10.35
N SER A 25 -2.71 17.07 9.14
CA SER A 25 -2.81 18.20 8.23
C SER A 25 -2.43 17.82 6.79
N LEU A 26 -2.91 18.61 5.83
CA LEU A 26 -2.47 18.54 4.44
C LEU A 26 -0.94 18.63 4.32
N TRP A 27 -0.31 19.51 5.09
CA TRP A 27 1.14 19.71 5.00
C TRP A 27 1.92 18.52 5.53
N THR A 28 1.47 17.89 6.63
CA THR A 28 2.13 16.69 7.17
C THR A 28 1.93 15.49 6.25
N ASN A 29 0.75 15.37 5.62
CA ASN A 29 0.48 14.39 4.58
C ASN A 29 1.39 14.62 3.35
N ALA A 30 1.50 15.87 2.88
CA ALA A 30 2.36 16.22 1.75
C ALA A 30 3.84 15.91 2.03
N LEU A 31 4.33 16.23 3.23
CA LEU A 31 5.70 15.92 3.65
C LEU A 31 5.96 14.41 3.68
N LEU A 32 5.03 13.62 4.21
CA LEU A 32 5.14 12.16 4.23
C LEU A 32 5.28 11.60 2.81
N TRP A 33 4.35 11.93 1.91
CA TRP A 33 4.35 11.35 0.56
C TRP A 33 5.46 11.91 -0.33
N ALA A 34 5.90 13.16 -0.11
CA ALA A 34 7.09 13.70 -0.76
C ALA A 34 8.35 12.93 -0.34
N PHE A 35 8.50 12.64 0.96
CA PHE A 35 9.60 11.83 1.46
C PHE A 35 9.59 10.41 0.89
N VAL A 36 8.41 9.74 0.87
CA VAL A 36 8.22 8.42 0.24
C VAL A 36 8.59 8.45 -1.24
N SER A 37 8.22 9.51 -1.97
CA SER A 37 8.56 9.69 -3.39
C SER A 37 10.07 9.73 -3.62
N ILE A 38 10.79 10.50 -2.81
CA ILE A 38 12.25 10.63 -2.90
C ILE A 38 12.91 9.29 -2.61
N MET A 39 12.44 8.57 -1.58
CA MET A 39 12.93 7.23 -1.26
C MET A 39 12.70 6.25 -2.41
N ALA A 40 11.51 6.22 -3.00
CA ALA A 40 11.17 5.33 -4.11
C ALA A 40 12.09 5.55 -5.32
N VAL A 41 12.34 6.81 -5.71
CA VAL A 41 13.24 7.14 -6.83
C VAL A 41 14.69 6.75 -6.51
N ARG A 42 15.13 6.97 -5.26
CA ARG A 42 16.46 6.58 -4.80
C ARG A 42 16.65 5.06 -4.86
N GLU A 43 15.69 4.30 -4.35
CA GLU A 43 15.72 2.83 -4.37
C GLU A 43 15.72 2.29 -5.80
N PHE A 44 14.85 2.83 -6.66
CA PHE A 44 14.82 2.45 -8.08
C PHE A 44 16.16 2.68 -8.77
N LYS A 45 16.80 3.84 -8.53
CA LYS A 45 18.13 4.15 -9.09
C LYS A 45 19.22 3.21 -8.55
N MET A 46 19.18 2.87 -7.27
CA MET A 46 20.15 1.95 -6.66
C MET A 46 19.99 0.51 -7.18
N GLY A 47 18.76 0.06 -7.39
CA GLY A 47 18.45 -1.26 -7.96
C GLY A 47 18.76 -1.36 -9.46
N SER A 48 18.54 -0.27 -10.20
CA SER A 48 18.67 -0.24 -11.65
C SER A 48 19.98 0.41 -12.10
N LYS A 49 21.12 -0.23 -11.79
CA LYS A 49 22.47 0.33 -12.07
C LYS A 49 22.74 0.70 -13.54
N ARG A 50 22.00 0.12 -14.49
CA ARG A 50 22.11 0.40 -15.94
C ARG A 50 21.00 1.32 -16.47
N ALA A 51 20.09 1.81 -15.61
CA ALA A 51 19.02 2.69 -16.05
C ALA A 51 19.60 4.01 -16.59
N SER A 52 19.12 4.42 -17.75
CA SER A 52 19.44 5.73 -18.30
C SER A 52 18.84 6.85 -17.45
N LEU A 53 19.37 8.07 -17.57
CA LEU A 53 18.79 9.25 -16.91
C LEU A 53 17.32 9.45 -17.31
N ALA A 54 16.98 9.22 -18.58
CA ALA A 54 15.60 9.32 -19.07
C ALA A 54 14.67 8.32 -18.36
N THR A 55 15.12 7.09 -18.13
CA THR A 55 14.35 6.08 -17.40
C THR A 55 14.12 6.48 -15.94
N VAL A 56 15.14 7.04 -15.28
CA VAL A 56 15.01 7.51 -13.89
C VAL A 56 14.08 8.72 -13.81
N CYS A 57 14.19 9.68 -14.72
CA CYS A 57 13.30 10.84 -14.79
C CYS A 57 11.85 10.42 -15.10
N GLY A 58 11.65 9.47 -16.02
CA GLY A 58 10.33 8.92 -16.33
C GLY A 58 9.69 8.25 -15.11
N PHE A 59 10.44 7.43 -14.39
CA PHE A 59 9.98 6.82 -13.15
C PHE A 59 9.67 7.87 -12.07
N ALA A 60 10.53 8.88 -11.91
CA ALA A 60 10.31 9.96 -10.95
C ALA A 60 9.05 10.78 -11.28
N ALA A 61 8.81 11.09 -12.56
CA ALA A 61 7.61 11.78 -13.00
C ALA A 61 6.34 10.93 -12.75
N PHE A 62 6.42 9.62 -13.01
CA PHE A 62 5.33 8.69 -12.71
C PHE A 62 5.01 8.66 -11.21
N VAL A 63 6.04 8.52 -10.35
CA VAL A 63 5.88 8.52 -8.89
C VAL A 63 5.30 9.86 -8.42
N ALA A 64 5.83 10.99 -8.90
CA ALA A 64 5.36 12.32 -8.52
C ALA A 64 3.89 12.55 -8.92
N LEU A 65 3.49 12.09 -10.11
CA LEU A 65 2.11 12.18 -10.58
C LEU A 65 1.16 11.42 -9.64
N TRP A 66 1.50 10.18 -9.30
CA TRP A 66 0.71 9.38 -8.37
C TRP A 66 0.65 9.99 -6.97
N MET A 67 1.77 10.50 -6.48
CA MET A 67 1.85 11.09 -5.13
C MET A 67 1.12 12.42 -5.05
N CYS A 68 1.03 13.18 -6.13
CA CYS A 68 0.17 14.36 -6.21
C CYS A 68 -1.31 13.99 -5.99
N MET A 69 -1.77 12.90 -6.62
CA MET A 69 -3.15 12.41 -6.41
C MET A 69 -3.36 11.98 -4.95
N VAL A 70 -2.42 11.23 -4.36
CA VAL A 70 -2.50 10.79 -2.95
C VAL A 70 -2.52 11.98 -1.99
N ILE A 71 -1.70 13.00 -2.24
CA ILE A 71 -1.66 14.22 -1.41
C ILE A 71 -2.98 15.00 -1.53
N GLY A 72 -3.58 15.02 -2.72
CA GLY A 72 -4.84 15.71 -2.99
C GLY A 72 -6.09 14.96 -2.53
N LEU A 73 -6.04 13.64 -2.31
CA LEU A 73 -7.21 12.84 -1.92
C LEU A 73 -7.94 13.35 -0.66
N PRO A 74 -7.25 13.76 0.42
CA PRO A 74 -7.91 14.35 1.58
C PRO A 74 -8.53 15.74 1.32
N TRP A 75 -8.20 16.40 0.21
CA TRP A 75 -8.72 17.72 -0.12
C TRP A 75 -10.05 17.58 -0.87
N GLN A 76 -11.16 17.76 -0.15
CA GLN A 76 -12.48 17.69 -0.78
C GLN A 76 -12.91 19.03 -1.39
N HIS A 77 -13.86 18.97 -2.32
CA HIS A 77 -14.44 20.14 -3.01
C HIS A 77 -15.07 21.16 -2.05
N SER A 78 -15.40 20.76 -0.82
CA SER A 78 -15.87 21.64 0.27
C SER A 78 -14.77 22.54 0.86
N GLY A 79 -13.50 22.34 0.48
CA GLY A 79 -12.34 23.04 1.04
C GLY A 79 -11.89 22.52 2.41
N ALA A 80 -12.58 21.51 2.96
CA ALA A 80 -12.22 20.86 4.19
C ALA A 80 -11.17 19.74 3.96
N TYR A 81 -10.28 19.58 4.92
CA TYR A 81 -9.31 18.49 4.96
C TYR A 81 -9.96 17.26 5.59
N GLU A 82 -10.25 16.24 4.79
CA GLU A 82 -10.87 14.98 5.22
C GLU A 82 -9.97 13.78 4.90
N PRO A 83 -9.12 13.34 5.84
CA PRO A 83 -8.17 12.25 5.61
C PRO A 83 -8.82 10.85 5.58
N SER A 84 -10.12 10.74 5.86
CA SER A 84 -10.86 9.48 6.01
C SER A 84 -10.73 8.58 4.79
N VAL A 85 -10.87 9.13 3.58
CA VAL A 85 -10.74 8.39 2.31
C VAL A 85 -9.33 7.81 2.18
N LEU A 86 -8.30 8.64 2.36
CA LEU A 86 -6.91 8.18 2.24
C LEU A 86 -6.55 7.15 3.31
N LEU A 87 -6.93 7.37 4.57
CA LEU A 87 -6.69 6.42 5.66
C LEU A 87 -7.40 5.09 5.38
N SER A 88 -8.61 5.12 4.84
CA SER A 88 -9.32 3.89 4.50
C SER A 88 -8.63 3.07 3.41
N LEU A 89 -8.01 3.73 2.41
CA LEU A 89 -7.18 3.06 1.42
C LEU A 89 -5.97 2.42 2.06
N VAL A 90 -5.26 3.14 2.94
CA VAL A 90 -4.10 2.61 3.67
C VAL A 90 -4.47 1.38 4.48
N PHE A 91 -5.55 1.45 5.28
CA PHE A 91 -6.03 0.31 6.06
C PHE A 91 -6.44 -0.87 5.20
N THR A 92 -7.08 -0.62 4.06
CA THR A 92 -7.53 -1.69 3.15
C THR A 92 -6.34 -2.40 2.50
N ILE A 93 -5.30 -1.66 2.10
CA ILE A 93 -4.07 -2.24 1.55
C ILE A 93 -3.33 -3.04 2.62
N TRP A 94 -3.16 -2.49 3.83
CA TRP A 94 -2.50 -3.20 4.92
C TRP A 94 -3.27 -4.46 5.33
N ALA A 95 -4.60 -4.43 5.32
CA ALA A 95 -5.44 -5.59 5.56
C ALA A 95 -5.28 -6.65 4.47
N ALA A 96 -5.16 -6.24 3.20
CA ALA A 96 -4.89 -7.15 2.09
C ALA A 96 -3.55 -7.88 2.27
N ASP A 97 -2.47 -7.14 2.55
CA ASP A 97 -1.13 -7.71 2.73
C ASP A 97 -1.08 -8.65 3.95
N THR A 98 -1.72 -8.23 5.04
CA THR A 98 -1.82 -9.00 6.28
C THR A 98 -2.60 -10.29 6.05
N GLY A 99 -3.78 -10.21 5.40
CA GLY A 99 -4.61 -11.36 5.05
C GLY A 99 -3.89 -12.33 4.10
N ALA A 100 -3.20 -11.79 3.10
CA ALA A 100 -2.42 -12.59 2.16
C ALA A 100 -1.28 -13.32 2.85
N TYR A 101 -0.60 -12.69 3.80
CA TYR A 101 0.44 -13.34 4.61
C TYR A 101 -0.11 -14.44 5.51
N PHE A 102 -1.17 -14.16 6.28
CA PHE A 102 -1.71 -15.12 7.25
C PHE A 102 -2.44 -16.30 6.61
N VAL A 103 -3.07 -16.11 5.45
CA VAL A 103 -3.69 -17.21 4.70
C VAL A 103 -2.66 -17.92 3.81
N GLY A 104 -1.84 -17.15 3.10
CA GLY A 104 -0.86 -17.69 2.16
C GLY A 104 0.28 -18.47 2.80
N ARG A 105 0.71 -18.11 4.02
CA ARG A 105 1.81 -18.83 4.70
C ARG A 105 1.45 -20.27 5.11
N PRO A 106 0.29 -20.54 5.76
CA PRO A 106 -0.12 -21.91 6.10
C PRO A 106 -0.83 -22.66 4.96
N LEU A 107 -1.57 -21.98 4.08
CA LEU A 107 -2.45 -22.61 3.08
C LEU A 107 -1.96 -22.47 1.63
N GLY A 108 -0.87 -21.76 1.36
CA GLY A 108 -0.39 -21.43 0.02
C GLY A 108 0.21 -22.61 -0.75
N ARG A 109 -0.65 -23.56 -1.14
CA ARG A 109 -0.30 -24.75 -1.92
C ARG A 109 -0.16 -24.43 -3.39
N HIS A 110 -1.03 -23.58 -3.94
CA HIS A 110 -1.04 -23.24 -5.36
C HIS A 110 -0.33 -21.91 -5.59
N LYS A 111 0.86 -21.97 -6.20
CA LYS A 111 1.64 -20.79 -6.51
C LYS A 111 1.00 -19.98 -7.63
N LEU A 112 0.94 -18.66 -7.44
CA LEU A 112 0.34 -17.74 -8.40
C LEU A 112 1.29 -17.51 -9.59
N MET A 113 2.53 -17.12 -9.30
CA MET A 113 3.56 -16.79 -10.32
C MET A 113 4.93 -17.34 -9.89
N PRO A 114 5.19 -18.65 -10.07
CA PRO A 114 6.42 -19.29 -9.61
C PRO A 114 7.71 -18.68 -10.20
N SER A 115 7.63 -18.17 -11.43
CA SER A 115 8.77 -17.60 -12.16
C SER A 115 9.14 -16.18 -11.73
N VAL A 116 8.19 -15.39 -11.22
CA VAL A 116 8.40 -13.99 -10.82
C VAL A 116 8.48 -13.86 -9.30
N SER A 117 7.59 -14.55 -8.57
CA SER A 117 7.53 -14.50 -7.11
C SER A 117 7.13 -15.85 -6.52
N PRO A 118 8.09 -16.68 -6.09
CA PRO A 118 7.81 -18.00 -5.50
C PRO A 118 7.02 -17.93 -4.17
N GLY A 119 6.95 -16.75 -3.56
CA GLY A 119 6.20 -16.50 -2.33
C GLY A 119 4.69 -16.31 -2.53
N LYS A 120 4.23 -15.91 -3.72
CA LYS A 120 2.80 -15.63 -3.98
C LYS A 120 2.00 -16.92 -4.20
N SER A 121 0.83 -17.02 -3.59
CA SER A 121 -0.11 -18.14 -3.73
C SER A 121 -1.53 -17.65 -4.04
N TRP A 122 -2.33 -18.48 -4.71
CA TRP A 122 -3.74 -18.21 -4.97
C TRP A 122 -4.54 -18.13 -3.66
N GLU A 123 -4.22 -18.98 -2.69
CA GLU A 123 -4.87 -18.95 -1.38
C GLU A 123 -4.54 -17.66 -0.63
N GLY A 124 -3.30 -17.18 -0.71
CA GLY A 124 -2.91 -15.88 -0.19
C GLY A 124 -3.65 -14.74 -0.89
N LEU A 125 -3.78 -14.77 -2.22
CA LEU A 125 -4.52 -13.76 -2.97
C LEU A 125 -5.99 -13.67 -2.51
N ILE A 126 -6.67 -14.81 -2.38
CA ILE A 126 -8.06 -14.89 -1.92
C ILE A 126 -8.16 -14.40 -0.47
N GLY A 127 -7.23 -14.79 0.40
CA GLY A 127 -7.17 -14.34 1.79
C GLY A 127 -7.00 -12.82 1.91
N GLY A 128 -6.10 -12.23 1.12
CA GLY A 128 -5.91 -10.78 1.07
C GLY A 128 -7.14 -10.05 0.56
N ALA A 129 -7.74 -10.52 -0.54
CA ALA A 129 -8.96 -9.95 -1.10
C ALA A 129 -10.13 -10.00 -0.11
N ALA A 130 -10.30 -11.11 0.61
CA ALA A 130 -11.33 -11.25 1.63
C ALA A 130 -11.10 -10.30 2.81
N CYS A 131 -9.89 -10.23 3.36
CA CYS A 131 -9.56 -9.30 4.45
C CYS A 131 -9.77 -7.84 4.06
N ALA A 132 -9.38 -7.46 2.85
CA ALA A 132 -9.62 -6.13 2.32
C ALA A 132 -11.10 -5.80 2.18
N ALA A 133 -11.91 -6.73 1.65
CA ALA A 133 -13.36 -6.55 1.54
C ALA A 133 -14.02 -6.38 2.92
N VAL A 134 -13.59 -7.16 3.91
CA VAL A 134 -14.09 -7.04 5.30
C VAL A 134 -13.75 -5.68 5.89
N VAL A 135 -12.51 -5.20 5.76
CA VAL A 135 -12.12 -3.88 6.26
C VAL A 135 -12.86 -2.76 5.53
N ALA A 136 -12.97 -2.83 4.21
CA ALA A 136 -13.74 -1.87 3.42
C ALA A 136 -15.21 -1.82 3.84
N TYR A 137 -15.82 -2.99 4.13
CA TYR A 137 -17.18 -3.09 4.65
C TYR A 137 -17.35 -2.39 6.01
N PHE A 138 -16.41 -2.58 6.94
CA PHE A 138 -16.50 -1.91 8.25
C PHE A 138 -16.30 -0.40 8.18
N LEU A 139 -15.52 0.09 7.20
CA LEU A 139 -15.24 1.53 7.06
C LEU A 139 -16.33 2.28 6.27
N TRP A 140 -16.93 1.65 5.26
CA TRP A 140 -17.82 2.32 4.29
C TRP A 140 -19.09 1.54 3.95
N GLY A 141 -19.33 0.40 4.60
CA GLY A 141 -20.48 -0.46 4.33
C GLY A 141 -20.36 -1.30 3.05
N ALA A 142 -21.48 -1.87 2.62
CA ALA A 142 -21.54 -2.80 1.49
C ALA A 142 -21.11 -2.19 0.14
N ALA A 143 -21.12 -0.85 0.03
CA ALA A 143 -20.79 -0.14 -1.20
C ALA A 143 -19.35 -0.38 -1.68
N LEU A 144 -18.42 -0.80 -0.81
CA LEU A 144 -17.01 -1.03 -1.16
C LEU A 144 -16.59 -2.51 -1.12
N LEU A 145 -17.53 -3.46 -1.09
CA LEU A 145 -17.19 -4.89 -1.16
C LEU A 145 -16.42 -5.27 -2.44
N TRP A 146 -16.60 -4.51 -3.53
CA TRP A 146 -15.87 -4.70 -4.80
C TRP A 146 -14.37 -4.41 -4.70
N VAL A 147 -13.90 -3.77 -3.63
CA VAL A 147 -12.47 -3.53 -3.41
C VAL A 147 -11.71 -4.86 -3.24
N GLY A 148 -12.33 -5.88 -2.65
CA GLY A 148 -11.72 -7.23 -2.56
C GLY A 148 -11.43 -7.83 -3.94
N PRO A 149 -12.43 -8.00 -4.82
CA PRO A 149 -12.23 -8.41 -6.21
C PRO A 149 -11.23 -7.55 -6.97
N LEU A 150 -11.25 -6.23 -6.80
CA LEU A 150 -10.26 -5.33 -7.43
C LEU A 150 -8.83 -5.70 -7.00
N ILE A 151 -8.59 -5.88 -5.70
CA ILE A 151 -7.28 -6.29 -5.18
C ILE A 151 -6.88 -7.67 -5.70
N ALA A 152 -7.82 -8.60 -5.84
CA ALA A 152 -7.55 -9.91 -6.44
C ALA A 152 -7.07 -9.75 -7.90
N VAL A 153 -7.79 -8.97 -8.71
CA VAL A 153 -7.43 -8.72 -10.12
C VAL A 153 -6.07 -8.04 -10.23
N LEU A 154 -5.86 -6.94 -9.50
CA LEU A 154 -4.58 -6.22 -9.49
C LEU A 154 -3.43 -7.12 -8.98
N GLY A 155 -3.70 -7.97 -8.00
CA GLY A 155 -2.74 -8.92 -7.46
C GLY A 155 -2.34 -10.04 -8.42
N THR A 156 -3.17 -10.37 -9.41
CA THR A 156 -2.82 -11.30 -10.51
C THR A 156 -2.01 -10.66 -11.63
N ALA A 157 -2.03 -9.33 -11.74
CA ALA A 157 -1.40 -8.60 -12.85
C ALA A 157 0.10 -8.34 -12.69
N GLY A 158 0.74 -8.85 -11.62
CA GLY A 158 2.13 -8.52 -11.26
C GLY A 158 2.97 -9.68 -10.78
#